data_AF-V7D3X9-F1
#
_entry.id   AF-V7D3X9-F1
#
_cell.length_a   1.000
_cell.length_b   1.000
_cell.length_c   1.000
_cell.angle_alpha   90.00
_cell.angle_beta   90.00
_cell.angle_gamma   90.00
#
_symmetry.space_group_name_H-M   'P 1'
#
loop_
_entity.id
_entity.type
_entity.pdbx_description
1 polymer ?
#
loop_
_entity_poly.entity_id
_entity_poly.type
_entity_poly.pdbx_seq_one_letter_code
_entity_poly.pdbx_strand_id
1 'polypeptide(L)' 'MHQLTLAEIARGLADKSFSSEELTGALLARIKQLDPQINSFISVTEDLALGQARA' A
#
# COMPACT_ATOMS: atom_id res chain seq x y z
N MET A 1 0.25 -3.81 -8.48
CA MET A 1 -0.94 -3.17 -7.88
C MET A 1 -0.72 -1.68 -7.60
N HIS A 2 -0.33 -0.90 -8.62
CA HIS A 2 0.01 0.53 -8.48
C HIS A 2 -0.53 1.37 -9.64
N GLN A 3 -1.18 0.68 -10.58
CA GLN A 3 -1.89 1.23 -11.72
C GLN A 3 -3.40 1.12 -11.51
N LEU A 4 -3.81 0.58 -10.35
CA LEU A 4 -5.21 0.49 -9.96
C LEU A 4 -5.61 1.84 -9.38
N THR A 5 -6.68 2.38 -9.90
CA THR A 5 -7.39 3.51 -9.31
C THR A 5 -7.95 3.12 -7.94
N LEU A 6 -8.27 4.12 -7.12
CA LEU A 6 -8.96 3.91 -5.85
C LEU A 6 -10.24 3.08 -6.02
N ALA A 7 -10.97 3.27 -7.13
CA ALA A 7 -12.17 2.50 -7.45
C ALA A 7 -11.87 1.02 -7.71
N GLU A 8 -10.79 0.71 -8.42
CA GLU A 8 -10.38 -0.67 -8.68
C GLU A 8 -9.82 -1.36 -7.43
N ILE A 9 -9.12 -0.61 -6.58
CA ILE A 9 -8.68 -1.09 -5.26
C ILE A 9 -9.90 -1.46 -4.42
N ALA A 10 -10.86 -0.55 -4.27
CA ALA A 10 -12.08 -0.80 -3.50
C ALA A 10 -12.86 -2.01 -4.03
N ARG A 11 -12.91 -2.18 -5.35
CA ARG A 11 -13.55 -3.35 -5.97
C ARG A 11 -12.78 -4.64 -5.71
N GLY A 12 -11.46 -4.66 -5.85
CA GLY A 12 -10.64 -5.84 -5.54
C GLY A 12 -10.69 -6.25 -4.06
N LEU A 13 -10.83 -5.28 -3.15
CA LEU A 13 -11.09 -5.51 -1.73
C LEU A 13 -12.48 -6.12 -1.49
N ALA A 14 -13.52 -5.58 -2.13
CA ALA A 14 -14.88 -6.11 -2.05
C ALA A 14 -14.97 -7.54 -2.63
N ASP A 15 -14.25 -7.79 -3.72
CA ASP A 15 -14.16 -9.08 -4.41
C ASP A 15 -13.21 -10.06 -3.71
N LYS A 16 -12.63 -9.69 -2.56
CA LYS A 16 -11.67 -10.49 -1.77
C LYS A 16 -10.47 -10.98 -2.59
N SER A 17 -10.09 -10.25 -3.62
CA SER A 17 -8.93 -10.55 -4.45
C SER A 17 -7.61 -10.29 -3.71
N PHE A 18 -7.63 -9.41 -2.71
CA PHE A 18 -6.54 -9.10 -1.80
C PHE A 18 -7.09 -8.42 -0.54
N SER A 19 -6.36 -8.53 0.56
CA SER A 19 -6.66 -7.85 1.82
C SER A 19 -6.07 -6.45 1.88
N SER A 20 -6.61 -5.62 2.78
CA SER A 20 -6.03 -4.31 3.11
C SER A 20 -4.57 -4.41 3.56
N GLU A 21 -4.24 -5.47 4.31
CA GLU A 21 -2.88 -5.75 4.76
C GLU A 21 -1.93 -6.07 3.60
N GLU A 22 -2.33 -6.94 2.68
CA GLU A 22 -1.54 -7.28 1.48
C GLU A 22 -1.34 -6.07 0.57
N LEU A 23 -2.39 -5.26 0.38
CA LEU A 23 -2.30 -4.03 -0.40
C LEU A 23 -1.29 -3.04 0.23
N THR A 24 -1.42 -2.82 1.54
CA THR A 24 -0.57 -1.88 2.28
C THR A 24 0.88 -2.36 2.29
N GLY A 25 1.12 -3.65 2.53
CA GLY A 25 2.45 -4.26 2.46
C GLY A 25 3.09 -4.14 1.08
N ALA A 26 2.33 -4.39 0.01
CA ALA A 26 2.82 -4.26 -1.36
C ALA A 26 3.22 -2.80 -1.70
N LEU A 27 2.43 -1.81 -1.26
CA LEU A 27 2.73 -0.40 -1.46
C LEU A 27 3.96 0.04 -0.65
N LEU A 28 4.07 -0.37 0.61
CA LEU A 28 5.24 -0.07 1.45
C LEU A 28 6.53 -0.68 0.88
N ALA A 29 6.48 -1.93 0.40
CA ALA A 29 7.62 -2.56 -0.25
C ALA A 29 8.07 -1.79 -1.50
N ARG A 30 7.12 -1.28 -2.29
CA ARG A 30 7.42 -0.43 -3.43
C ARG A 30 8.07 0.90 -3.02
N ILE A 31 7.52 1.54 -1.98
CA ILE A 31 8.09 2.78 -1.44
C ILE A 31 9.56 2.54 -1.06
N LYS A 32 9.87 1.48 -0.30
CA LYS A 32 11.27 1.15 0.05
C LYS A 32 12.20 0.99 -1.14
N GLN A 33 11.70 0.42 -2.25
CA GLN A 33 12.52 0.17 -3.43
C GLN A 33 12.80 1.44 -4.25
N LEU A 34 11.84 2.36 -4.33
CA LEU A 34 11.89 3.53 -5.21
C LEU A 34 12.25 4.83 -4.48
N ASP A 35 11.88 4.96 -3.21
CA ASP A 35 12.13 6.18 -2.44
C ASP A 35 13.61 6.57 -2.35
N PRO A 36 14.60 5.64 -2.25
CA PRO A 36 16.01 6.03 -2.30
C PRO A 36 16.45 6.72 -3.61
N GLN A 37 15.68 6.54 -4.69
CA GLN A 37 15.98 7.12 -6.01
C GLN A 37 15.19 8.41 -6.27
N ILE A 38 13.98 8.50 -5.72
CA ILE A 38 13.05 9.60 -6.01
C ILE A 38 13.00 10.61 -4.85
N ASN A 39 13.35 10.21 -3.62
CA ASN A 39 13.18 10.98 -2.39
C ASN A 39 11.78 11.62 -2.32
N SER A 40 10.74 10.82 -2.51
CA SER A 40 9.36 11.29 -2.54
C SER A 40 8.75 11.43 -1.15
N PHE A 41 9.27 10.67 -0.18
CA PHE A 41 8.77 10.65 1.19
C PHE A 41 9.83 11.19 2.15
N ILE A 42 9.39 12.04 3.09
CA ILE A 42 10.26 12.54 4.16
C ILE A 42 10.33 11.52 5.31
N SER A 43 9.22 10.85 5.60
CA SER A 43 9.12 9.84 6.65
C SER A 43 8.06 8.81 6.29
N VAL A 44 8.40 7.54 6.36
CA VAL A 44 7.50 6.42 6.06
C VAL A 44 7.13 5.73 7.37
N THR A 45 5.85 5.72 7.71
CA THR A 45 5.33 5.13 8.96
C THR A 45 4.75 3.74 8.71
N GLU A 46 5.64 2.76 8.50
CA GLU A 46 5.25 1.40 8.10
C GLU A 46 4.36 0.70 9.13
N ASP A 47 4.77 0.70 10.40
CA ASP A 47 4.06 -0.01 11.47
C ASP A 47 2.66 0.56 11.68
N LEU A 48 2.51 1.88 11.58
CA LEU A 48 1.22 2.55 11.68
C LEU A 48 0.31 2.18 10.50
N ALA A 49 0.85 2.19 9.28
CA ALA A 49 0.09 1.84 8.08
C ALA A 49 -0.38 0.39 8.12
N LEU A 50 0.47 -0.55 8.52
CA LEU A 50 0.09 -1.95 8.70
C LEU A 50 -0.91 -2.14 9.86
N GLY A 51 -0.75 -1.39 10.95
CA GLY A 51 -1.71 -1.41 12.06
C GLY A 51 -3.11 -0.97 11.62
N GLN A 52 -3.21 0.08 10.81
CA GLN A 52 -4.48 0.55 10.26
C GLN A 52 -5.08 -0.41 9.22
N ALA A 53 -4.24 -1.10 8.46
CA ALA A 53 -4.69 -2.08 7.47
C ALA A 53 -5.29 -3.36 8.09
N ARG A 54 -4.93 -3.65 9.35
CA ARG A 54 -5.41 -4.82 10.11
C ARG A 54 -6.67 -4.54 10.96
N ALA A 55 -6.96 -3.28 11.26
CA ALA A 55 -8.06 -2.84 12.11
C ALA A 55 -9.40 -2.79 11.34
#